data_AF-X1U5W3-F1
#
_entry.id   AF-X1U5W3-F1
#
_cell.length_a   1.000
_cell.length_b   1.000
_cell.length_c   1.000
_cell.angle_alpha   90.00
_cell.angle_beta   90.00
_cell.angle_gamma   90.00
#
_symmetry.space_group_name_H-M   'P 1'
#
loop_
_entity.id
_entity.type
_entity.pdbx_description
1 polymer ?
#
loop_
_entity_poly.entity_id
_entity_poly.type
_entity_poly.pdbx_seq_one_letter_code
_entity_poly.pdbx_strand_id
1 'polypeptide(L)'
;EIDMNDINYIREWQRNHQEKVKQHRKKYRKKKRDNNKSKLAGGNHNWKGGETSHEDGHVLVRTPDHPNVNANGYIRRSRLVMEKHLGRYLSPGEIVHHKNEDASDDRIENLDLFPGTSEHVSFHWEERRSLNKLC
;
A
#
# COMPACT_ATOMS: atom_id res chain seq x y z
N GLU A 1 45.80 -3.63 48.71
CA GLU A 1 45.11 -4.93 48.68
C GLU A 1 43.63 -4.68 48.93
N ILE A 2 42.76 -5.07 48.00
CA ILE A 2 41.30 -4.94 48.19
C ILE A 2 40.86 -6.22 48.89
N ASP A 3 40.46 -6.10 50.16
CA ASP A 3 39.91 -7.22 50.91
C ASP A 3 38.53 -7.58 50.33
N MET A 4 38.45 -8.74 49.67
CA MET A 4 37.21 -9.22 49.06
C MET A 4 36.12 -9.60 50.08
N ASN A 5 36.44 -9.61 51.38
CA ASN A 5 35.47 -9.77 52.47
C ASN A 5 35.03 -8.43 53.08
N ASP A 6 35.47 -7.28 52.54
CA ASP A 6 34.95 -5.98 52.97
C ASP A 6 33.45 -5.91 52.64
N ILE A 7 32.64 -5.96 53.69
CA ILE A 7 31.18 -5.89 53.65
C ILE A 7 30.72 -4.63 52.90
N ASN A 8 31.50 -3.55 52.92
CA ASN A 8 31.18 -2.32 52.19
C ASN A 8 31.34 -2.51 50.67
N TYR A 9 32.36 -3.24 50.23
CA TYR A 9 32.58 -3.59 48.82
C TYR A 9 31.45 -4.48 48.28
N ILE A 10 31.03 -5.49 49.04
CA ILE A 10 29.91 -6.38 48.66
C ILE A 10 28.59 -5.60 48.57
N ARG A 11 28.33 -4.70 49.53
CA ARG A 11 27.11 -3.86 49.55
C ARG A 11 27.09 -2.84 48.42
N GLU A 12 28.23 -2.28 48.05
CA GLU A 12 28.35 -1.37 46.92
C GLU A 12 28.15 -2.11 45.58
N TRP A 13 28.72 -3.30 45.45
CA TRP A 13 28.50 -4.16 44.27
C TRP A 13 27.03 -4.54 44.09
N GLN A 14 26.35 -4.97 45.17
CA GLN A 14 24.92 -5.31 45.14
C GLN A 14 24.04 -4.11 44.75
N ARG A 15 24.32 -2.92 45.30
CA ARG A 15 23.62 -1.67 44.94
C ARG A 15 23.82 -1.32 43.46
N ASN A 16 25.05 -1.35 42.99
CA ASN A 16 25.39 -1.06 41.60
C ASN A 16 24.75 -2.07 40.63
N HIS A 17 24.66 -3.35 41.01
CA HIS A 17 23.99 -4.37 40.23
C HIS A 17 22.47 -4.13 40.14
N GLN A 18 21.82 -3.81 41.27
CA GLN A 18 20.39 -3.48 41.28
C GLN A 18 20.07 -2.24 40.45
N GLU A 19 20.91 -1.20 40.49
CA GLU A 19 20.74 0.00 39.68
C GLU A 19 20.92 -0.28 38.18
N LYS A 20 21.91 -1.10 37.79
CA LYS A 20 22.08 -1.55 36.38
C LYS A 20 20.85 -2.32 35.89
N VAL A 21 20.31 -3.24 36.68
CA VAL A 21 19.09 -3.99 36.34
C VAL A 21 17.87 -3.07 36.23
N LYS A 22 17.71 -2.10 37.14
CA LYS A 22 16.62 -1.09 37.07
C LYS A 22 16.73 -0.23 35.82
N GLN A 23 17.93 0.24 35.47
CA GLN A 23 18.19 1.02 34.25
C GLN A 23 17.89 0.20 32.99
N HIS A 24 18.32 -1.06 32.94
CA HIS A 24 18.02 -1.97 31.83
C HIS A 24 16.51 -2.20 31.67
N ARG A 25 15.78 -2.46 32.77
CA ARG A 25 14.31 -2.61 32.75
C ARG A 25 13.59 -1.34 32.30
N LYS A 26 14.04 -0.15 32.73
CA LYS A 26 13.50 1.15 32.28
C LYS A 26 13.74 1.35 30.77
N LYS A 27 14.95 1.05 30.27
CA LYS A 27 15.30 1.12 28.84
C LYS A 27 14.44 0.18 28.00
N TYR A 28 14.25 -1.06 28.45
CA TYR A 28 13.41 -2.05 27.76
C TYR A 28 11.93 -1.63 27.72
N ARG A 29 11.37 -1.13 28.84
CA ARG A 29 10.00 -0.62 28.90
C ARG A 29 9.77 0.57 27.95
N LYS A 30 10.72 1.50 27.86
CA LYS A 30 10.68 2.63 26.93
C LYS A 30 10.69 2.15 25.47
N LYS A 31 11.63 1.25 25.11
CA LYS A 31 11.71 0.66 23.76
C LYS A 31 10.41 -0.06 23.35
N LYS A 32 9.78 -0.80 24.27
CA LYS A 32 8.49 -1.48 24.00
C LYS A 32 7.36 -0.48 23.75
N ARG A 33 7.31 0.62 24.51
CA ARG A 33 6.33 1.69 24.32
C ARG A 33 6.51 2.40 22.97
N ASP A 34 7.75 2.71 22.60
CA ASP A 34 8.07 3.39 21.35
C ASP A 34 7.76 2.49 20.14
N ASN A 35 8.01 1.18 20.23
CA ASN A 35 7.63 0.19 19.22
C ASN A 35 6.10 0.00 19.08
N ASN A 36 5.33 0.12 20.17
CA ASN A 36 3.86 0.09 20.06
C ASN A 36 3.31 1.39 19.46
N LYS A 37 3.97 2.53 19.71
CA LYS A 37 3.59 3.82 19.12
C LYS A 37 3.83 3.84 17.60
N SER A 38 4.90 3.22 17.10
CA SER A 38 5.15 3.10 15.65
C SER A 38 4.17 2.16 14.95
N LYS A 39 3.69 1.10 15.62
CA LYS A 39 2.62 0.24 15.08
C LYS A 39 1.27 0.94 14.92
N LEU A 40 0.97 1.92 15.78
CA LEU A 40 -0.28 2.67 15.76
C LEU A 40 -0.24 3.89 14.83
N ALA A 41 0.94 4.41 14.49
CA ALA A 41 1.13 5.63 13.71
C ALA A 41 1.54 5.37 12.23
N GLY A 42 0.94 4.36 11.58
CA GLY A 42 1.16 4.10 10.15
C GLY A 42 2.16 2.98 9.83
N GLY A 43 2.50 2.14 10.80
CA GLY A 43 3.45 1.02 10.63
C GLY A 43 2.86 -0.26 10.02
N ASN A 44 1.94 -0.16 9.06
CA ASN A 44 1.67 -1.30 8.18
C ASN A 44 2.53 -1.12 6.94
N HIS A 45 3.55 -1.95 6.75
CA HIS A 45 4.43 -1.91 5.57
C HIS A 45 3.64 -2.07 4.25
N ASN A 46 2.42 -2.61 4.34
CA ASN A 46 1.52 -2.77 3.21
C ASN A 46 0.64 -1.52 2.95
N TRP A 47 0.64 -0.52 3.84
CA TRP A 47 -0.10 0.72 3.63
C TRP A 47 0.66 1.65 2.69
N LYS A 48 0.33 1.56 1.39
CA LYS A 48 0.89 2.40 0.32
C LYS A 48 -0.02 3.60 0.04
N GLY A 49 -0.37 4.37 1.07
CA GLY A 49 -1.20 5.57 0.90
C GLY A 49 -2.66 5.31 0.48
N GLY A 50 -3.16 4.07 0.66
CA GLY A 50 -4.50 3.67 0.20
C GLY A 50 -4.50 3.03 -1.20
N GLU A 51 -3.34 2.73 -1.77
CA GLU A 51 -3.20 2.01 -3.02
C GLU A 51 -3.04 0.50 -2.79
N THR A 52 -3.74 -0.31 -3.57
CA THR A 52 -3.59 -1.77 -3.56
C THR A 52 -3.60 -2.32 -4.98
N SER A 53 -2.75 -3.30 -5.26
CA SER A 53 -2.82 -4.07 -6.50
C SER A 53 -3.92 -5.13 -6.37
N HIS A 54 -4.73 -5.28 -7.40
CA HIS A 54 -5.74 -6.32 -7.51
C HIS A 54 -5.16 -7.54 -8.24
N GLU A 55 -5.82 -8.69 -8.15
CA GLU A 55 -5.32 -9.96 -8.72
C GLU A 55 -5.23 -9.93 -10.25
N ASP A 56 -6.02 -9.07 -10.89
CA ASP A 56 -6.03 -8.84 -12.35
C ASP A 56 -4.95 -7.85 -12.81
N GLY A 57 -4.03 -7.44 -11.93
CA GLY A 57 -2.96 -6.50 -12.22
C GLY A 57 -3.39 -5.03 -12.15
N HIS A 58 -4.68 -4.72 -11.98
CA HIS A 58 -5.12 -3.34 -11.86
C HIS A 58 -4.72 -2.74 -10.51
N VAL A 59 -4.33 -1.47 -10.54
CA VAL A 59 -4.07 -0.72 -9.31
C VAL A 59 -5.33 0.00 -8.85
N LEU A 60 -5.74 -0.26 -7.61
CA LEU A 60 -6.89 0.35 -6.96
C LEU A 60 -6.43 1.44 -5.99
N VAL A 61 -7.17 2.55 -5.96
CA VAL A 61 -6.92 3.69 -5.08
C VAL A 61 -8.15 3.92 -4.21
N ARG A 62 -7.95 4.00 -2.89
CA ARG A 62 -9.01 4.26 -1.93
C ARG A 62 -9.47 5.72 -2.00
N THR A 63 -10.70 5.94 -2.42
CA THR A 63 -11.31 7.27 -2.63
C THR A 63 -12.77 7.26 -2.15
N PRO A 64 -13.04 7.14 -0.84
CA PRO A 64 -14.39 6.88 -0.32
C PRO A 64 -15.45 7.91 -0.72
N ASP A 65 -15.04 9.13 -1.06
CA ASP A 65 -15.94 10.23 -1.45
C ASP A 65 -16.30 10.22 -2.95
N HIS A 66 -15.74 9.30 -3.74
CA HIS A 66 -15.95 9.27 -5.19
C HIS A 66 -17.27 8.55 -5.55
N PRO A 67 -18.08 9.07 -6.49
CA PRO A 67 -19.41 8.52 -6.78
C PRO A 67 -19.38 7.10 -7.38
N ASN A 68 -18.31 6.74 -8.08
CA ASN A 68 -18.16 5.44 -8.76
C ASN A 68 -17.21 4.47 -8.02
N VAL A 69 -17.22 4.46 -6.70
CA VAL A 69 -16.40 3.53 -5.90
C VAL A 69 -17.04 2.15 -5.82
N ASN A 70 -16.21 1.14 -5.64
CA ASN A 70 -16.68 -0.18 -5.23
C ASN A 70 -17.19 -0.17 -3.77
N ALA A 71 -17.78 -1.29 -3.32
CA ALA A 71 -18.31 -1.44 -1.97
C ALA A 71 -17.28 -1.20 -0.85
N ASN A 72 -15.98 -1.31 -1.16
CA ASN A 72 -14.88 -1.09 -0.23
C ASN A 72 -14.31 0.34 -0.28
N GLY A 73 -14.88 1.23 -1.12
CA GLY A 73 -14.43 2.61 -1.29
C GLY A 73 -13.18 2.76 -2.17
N TYR A 74 -12.93 1.82 -3.08
CA TYR A 74 -11.81 1.85 -4.03
C TYR A 74 -12.29 2.05 -5.47
N ILE A 75 -11.43 2.66 -6.28
CA ILE A 75 -11.60 2.86 -7.72
C ILE A 75 -10.31 2.49 -8.45
N ARG A 76 -10.40 2.07 -9.73
CA ARG A 76 -9.21 1.81 -10.56
C ARG A 76 -8.44 3.11 -10.82
N ARG A 77 -7.12 3.06 -10.70
CA ARG A 77 -6.24 4.22 -10.93
C ARG A 77 -6.35 4.74 -12.36
N SER A 78 -6.35 3.86 -13.34
CA SER A 78 -6.56 4.19 -14.75
C SER A 78 -7.83 5.02 -14.99
N ARG A 79 -8.91 4.72 -14.25
CA ARG A 79 -10.16 5.49 -14.29
C ARG A 79 -9.97 6.91 -13.79
N LEU A 80 -9.31 7.09 -12.64
CA LEU A 80 -9.00 8.41 -12.09
C LEU A 80 -8.10 9.23 -13.01
N VAL A 81 -7.12 8.58 -13.65
CA VAL A 81 -6.23 9.26 -14.62
C VAL A 81 -7.03 9.75 -15.82
N MET A 82 -7.93 8.92 -16.37
CA MET A 82 -8.79 9.29 -17.48
C MET A 82 -9.80 10.39 -17.10
N GLU A 83 -10.42 10.30 -15.92
CA GLU A 83 -11.34 11.34 -15.40
C GLU A 83 -10.63 12.69 -15.24
N LYS A 84 -9.40 12.67 -14.70
CA LYS A 84 -8.57 13.87 -14.58
C LYS A 84 -8.18 14.45 -15.93
N HIS A 85 -7.90 13.60 -16.92
CA HIS A 85 -7.57 14.05 -18.27
C HIS A 85 -8.78 14.69 -18.98
N LEU A 86 -9.97 14.11 -18.82
CA LEU A 86 -11.22 14.63 -19.41
C LEU A 86 -11.81 15.81 -18.65
N GLY A 87 -11.43 16.01 -17.39
CA GLY A 87 -12.00 17.03 -16.51
C GLY A 87 -13.45 16.76 -16.10
N ARG A 88 -13.94 15.52 -16.26
CA ARG A 88 -15.27 15.07 -15.83
C ARG A 88 -15.20 13.66 -15.25
N TYR A 89 -16.18 13.31 -14.43
CA TYR A 89 -16.37 11.91 -14.01
C TYR A 89 -16.80 11.04 -15.19
N LEU A 90 -16.29 9.82 -15.22
CA LEU A 90 -16.72 8.81 -16.17
C LEU A 90 -18.05 8.22 -15.71
N SER A 91 -18.92 7.89 -16.65
CA SER A 91 -20.18 7.22 -16.41
C SER A 91 -19.93 5.76 -16.02
N PRO A 92 -20.79 5.11 -15.22
CA PRO A 92 -20.58 3.74 -14.76
C PRO A 92 -20.38 2.71 -15.89
N GLY A 93 -20.92 2.97 -17.08
CA GLY A 93 -20.76 2.12 -18.27
C GLY A 93 -19.49 2.35 -19.08
N GLU A 94 -18.78 3.47 -18.88
CA GLU A 94 -17.55 3.76 -19.61
C GLU A 94 -16.39 2.88 -19.08
N ILE A 95 -15.66 2.23 -19.99
CA ILE A 95 -14.61 1.26 -19.68
C ILE A 95 -13.25 1.78 -20.15
N VAL A 96 -12.26 1.75 -19.26
CA VAL A 96 -10.87 2.08 -19.60
C VAL A 96 -10.10 0.80 -19.91
N HIS A 97 -9.45 0.77 -21.08
CA HIS A 97 -8.63 -0.34 -21.57
C HIS A 97 -7.15 0.08 -21.64
N HIS A 98 -6.24 -0.86 -21.42
CA HIS A 98 -4.79 -0.63 -21.52
C HIS A 98 -4.28 -1.26 -22.81
N LYS A 99 -3.65 -0.48 -23.68
CA LYS A 99 -3.19 -0.92 -25.02
C LYS A 99 -2.05 -1.92 -24.97
N ASN A 100 -1.15 -1.76 -24.00
CA ASN A 100 0.04 -2.60 -23.85
C ASN A 100 -0.20 -3.85 -22.99
N GLU A 101 -1.46 -4.14 -22.63
CA GLU A 101 -1.86 -5.22 -21.71
C GLU A 101 -1.26 -5.14 -20.29
N ASP A 102 -0.52 -4.07 -19.97
CA ASP A 102 0.03 -3.81 -18.63
C ASP A 102 -0.95 -2.95 -17.84
N ALA A 103 -1.70 -3.61 -16.96
CA ALA A 103 -2.69 -3.00 -16.07
C ALA A 103 -2.09 -2.08 -14.99
N SER A 104 -0.75 -2.01 -14.88
CA SER A 104 -0.03 -1.10 -13.99
C SER A 104 0.46 0.18 -14.65
N ASP A 105 0.46 0.24 -15.99
CA ASP A 105 0.87 1.41 -16.77
C ASP A 105 -0.30 2.35 -17.04
N ASP A 106 -0.58 3.22 -16.07
CA ASP A 106 -1.68 4.19 -16.13
C ASP A 106 -1.35 5.46 -16.95
N ARG A 107 -0.34 5.46 -17.84
CA ARG A 107 -0.05 6.63 -18.70
C ARG A 107 -1.19 6.87 -19.69
N ILE A 108 -1.62 8.13 -19.86
CA ILE A 108 -2.79 8.45 -20.68
C ILE A 108 -2.67 7.96 -22.13
N GLU A 109 -1.46 7.97 -22.70
CA GLU A 109 -1.15 7.43 -24.03
C GLU A 109 -1.46 5.93 -24.17
N ASN A 110 -1.33 5.18 -23.06
CA ASN A 110 -1.56 3.75 -22.95
C ASN A 110 -3.02 3.40 -22.64
N LEU A 111 -3.87 4.39 -22.37
CA LEU A 111 -5.28 4.18 -22.03
C LEU A 111 -6.19 4.50 -23.21
N ASP A 112 -7.17 3.63 -23.44
CA ASP A 112 -8.32 3.89 -24.33
C ASP A 112 -9.62 3.89 -23.54
N LEU A 113 -10.55 4.76 -23.95
CA LEU A 113 -11.88 4.84 -23.37
C LEU A 113 -12.92 4.27 -24.32
N PHE A 114 -13.67 3.29 -23.84
CA PHE A 114 -14.81 2.70 -24.52
C PHE A 114 -16.11 3.17 -23.87
N PRO A 115 -17.16 3.48 -24.65
CA PRO A 115 -18.44 3.92 -24.13
C PRO A 115 -19.22 2.79 -23.43
N GLY A 116 -18.88 1.52 -23.71
CA GLY A 116 -19.57 0.36 -23.16
C GLY A 116 -18.80 -0.96 -23.34
N THR A 117 -19.33 -2.00 -22.69
CA THR A 117 -18.79 -3.37 -22.74
C THR A 117 -18.82 -3.96 -24.14
N SER A 118 -19.86 -3.66 -24.92
CA SER A 118 -20.04 -4.20 -26.27
C SER A 118 -18.90 -3.78 -27.19
N GLU A 119 -18.57 -2.49 -27.17
CA GLU A 119 -17.50 -1.89 -27.96
C GLU A 119 -16.13 -2.40 -27.51
N HIS A 120 -15.92 -2.48 -26.19
CA HIS A 120 -14.69 -3.04 -25.62
C HIS A 120 -14.48 -4.51 -26.02
N VAL A 121 -15.53 -5.33 -25.94
CA VAL A 121 -15.46 -6.74 -26.34
C VAL A 121 -15.25 -6.88 -27.85
N SER A 122 -15.91 -6.05 -28.67
CA SER A 122 -15.71 -6.05 -30.13
C SER A 122 -14.26 -5.77 -30.51
N PHE A 123 -13.62 -4.82 -29.84
CA PHE A 123 -12.20 -4.51 -30.02
C PHE A 123 -11.32 -5.76 -29.78
N HIS A 124 -11.55 -6.50 -28.69
CA HIS A 124 -10.84 -7.75 -28.40
C HIS A 124 -11.03 -8.83 -29.47
N TRP A 125 -12.20 -8.89 -30.10
CA TRP A 125 -12.46 -9.83 -31.20
C TRP A 125 -11.71 -9.44 -32.47
N GLU A 126 -11.69 -8.15 -32.81
CA GLU A 126 -10.96 -7.63 -33.96
C GLU A 126 -9.46 -7.84 -33.82
N GLU A 127 -8.90 -7.55 -32.65
CA GLU A 127 -7.48 -7.72 -32.36
C GLU A 127 -7.06 -9.21 -32.50
N ARG A 128 -7.81 -10.12 -31.86
CA ARG A 128 -7.58 -11.57 -32.01
C ARG A 128 -7.71 -12.05 -33.45
N ARG A 129 -8.66 -11.49 -34.22
CA ARG A 129 -8.85 -11.84 -35.63
C ARG A 129 -7.70 -11.34 -36.51
N SER A 130 -7.15 -10.16 -36.20
CA SER A 130 -5.99 -9.60 -36.88
C SER A 130 -4.73 -10.46 -36.65
N LEU A 131 -4.47 -10.83 -35.39
CA LEU A 131 -3.34 -11.68 -35.01
C LEU A 131 -3.39 -13.07 -35.67
N ASN A 132 -4.57 -13.69 -35.74
CA ASN A 132 -4.77 -14.98 -36.41
C ASN A 132 -4.74 -14.91 -37.94
N LYS A 133 -4.64 -13.72 -38.54
CA LYS A 133 -4.54 -13.55 -40.01
C LYS A 133 -3.09 -13.42 -40.50
N LEU A 134 -2.15 -13.35 -39.57
CA LEU A 134 -0.70 -13.24 -39.79
C LEU A 134 0.04 -14.58 -39.75
N CYS A 135 -0.67 -15.70 -39.60
CA CYS A 135 -0.16 -17.07 -39.73
C CYS A 135 -0.58 -17.73 -41.05
#